data_AF-A0A843V4N0-F1
#
_entry.id   AF-A0A843V4N0-F1
#
_cell.length_a   1.000
_cell.length_b   1.000
_cell.length_c   1.000
_cell.angle_alpha   90.00
_cell.angle_beta   90.00
_cell.angle_gamma   90.00
#
_symmetry.space_group_name_H-M   'P 1'
#
loop_
_entity.id
_entity.type
_entity.pdbx_description
1 polymer ?
#
loop_
_entity_poly.entity_id
_entity_poly.type
_entity_poly.pdbx_seq_one_letter_code
_entity_poly.pdbx_strand_id
1 'polypeptide(L)'
;MVIYAALKQACPAAVMAPTTTTKQLPPITTITFPDGGGWHMSMDSFSLHATAPRGNVVLVMGATGTGKSRLSLDLATNFPAEVINSDKMQVYKGLDVVTNKITDEERAGVPHHLLAVADPDADFSASEFRRQTTHIVERLHERDRLPIIAGGSNSYIEALVDGDNKRFQSRYNCCFLWVDVALPVLNTFVSERVDRMVEAGLVEEVRGMFRPDGDYSRGIRRAIGVPEMDAYFRAEAWGADRSTRAGLLQAAIDDIKANTRKLAYRQRQKILRLALSGWDVHRFDATEAFRRRGREAEEAWERVVAGPSVEIVRSFLYGSGQARDRDLVDVVNHLSGCSGGGSNGSAKCRCVAVEGAGGPAKATASTAPSAMATTVAVAGASC
;
A
#
# COMPACT_ATOMS: atom_id res chain seq x y z
N MET A 1 -19.29 -15.24 -0.56
CA MET A 1 -20.27 -16.08 -1.26
C MET A 1 -21.05 -15.19 -2.23
N VAL A 2 -20.67 -15.27 -3.52
CA VAL A 2 -21.39 -14.93 -4.77
C VAL A 2 -22.15 -13.60 -4.86
N ILE A 3 -21.47 -12.50 -5.26
CA ILE A 3 -22.00 -11.48 -6.20
C ILE A 3 -20.80 -10.81 -6.92
N TYR A 4 -20.23 -11.43 -7.96
CA TYR A 4 -19.42 -10.75 -9.00
C TYR A 4 -19.32 -11.70 -10.20
N ALA A 5 -20.47 -12.03 -10.80
CA ALA A 5 -20.52 -12.84 -12.01
C ALA A 5 -21.79 -12.52 -12.79
N ALA A 6 -21.78 -11.42 -13.53
CA ALA A 6 -22.66 -11.19 -14.66
C ALA A 6 -22.23 -9.92 -15.39
N LEU A 7 -21.55 -10.08 -16.54
CA LEU A 7 -21.69 -9.29 -17.77
C LEU A 7 -20.45 -9.54 -18.65
N LYS A 8 -20.56 -10.49 -19.58
CA LYS A 8 -19.98 -10.45 -20.94
C LYS A 8 -20.30 -11.74 -21.69
N GLN A 9 -21.39 -11.71 -22.46
CA GLN A 9 -21.52 -12.44 -23.73
C GLN A 9 -21.11 -11.42 -24.82
N ALA A 10 -19.97 -11.61 -25.47
CA ALA A 10 -19.76 -12.38 -26.71
C ALA A 10 -20.00 -11.53 -27.98
N CYS A 11 -18.89 -11.14 -28.63
CA CYS A 11 -18.82 -10.89 -30.08
C CYS A 11 -17.46 -11.43 -30.58
N PRO A 12 -17.40 -12.04 -31.78
CA PRO A 12 -16.35 -12.98 -32.14
C PRO A 12 -15.12 -12.34 -32.81
N ALA A 13 -14.02 -13.08 -32.73
CA ALA A 13 -12.70 -12.79 -33.24
C ALA A 13 -12.66 -12.58 -34.77
N ALA A 14 -12.00 -11.52 -35.21
CA ALA A 14 -11.51 -11.36 -36.57
C ALA A 14 -10.00 -11.66 -36.60
N VAL A 15 -9.64 -12.67 -37.39
CA VAL A 15 -8.28 -13.12 -37.68
C VAL A 15 -7.61 -12.11 -38.61
N MET A 16 -6.43 -11.59 -38.25
CA MET A 16 -5.56 -10.88 -39.18
C MET A 16 -4.20 -11.58 -39.28
N ALA A 17 -3.87 -12.03 -40.49
CA ALA A 17 -2.57 -12.56 -40.89
C ALA A 17 -1.58 -11.41 -41.19
N PRO A 18 -0.26 -11.61 -41.05
CA PRO A 18 0.73 -10.57 -41.31
C PRO A 18 1.17 -10.57 -42.78
N THR A 19 1.07 -9.43 -43.45
CA THR A 19 1.74 -9.15 -44.73
C THR A 19 2.93 -8.24 -44.50
N THR A 20 4.13 -8.82 -44.60
CA THR A 20 5.43 -8.16 -44.74
C THR A 20 5.45 -7.29 -46.00
N THR A 21 5.76 -6.00 -45.86
CA THR A 21 6.24 -5.18 -46.98
C THR A 21 7.41 -4.33 -46.53
N THR A 22 8.58 -4.68 -47.03
CA THR A 22 9.84 -3.97 -46.89
C THR A 22 9.73 -2.62 -47.61
N LYS A 23 9.88 -1.49 -46.90
CA LYS A 23 10.08 -0.18 -47.52
C LYS A 23 11.50 0.31 -47.24
N GLN A 24 12.22 0.50 -48.34
CA GLN A 24 13.59 0.96 -48.47
C GLN A 24 13.68 2.46 -48.13
N LEU A 25 14.67 2.87 -47.34
CA LEU A 25 14.99 4.29 -47.10
C LEU A 25 15.68 4.92 -48.32
N PRO A 26 15.42 6.21 -48.64
CA PRO A 26 16.20 6.95 -49.63
C PRO A 26 17.55 7.46 -49.04
N PRO A 27 18.55 7.74 -49.90
CA PRO A 27 19.93 7.96 -49.50
C PRO A 27 20.21 9.36 -48.95
N ILE A 28 21.26 9.44 -48.14
CA ILE A 28 21.80 10.64 -47.49
C ILE A 28 22.36 11.60 -48.54
N THR A 29 21.83 12.81 -48.61
CA THR A 29 22.42 13.91 -49.40
C THR A 29 23.51 14.59 -48.59
N THR A 30 24.75 14.52 -49.08
CA THR A 30 25.91 15.26 -48.55
C THR A 30 25.73 16.76 -48.81
N ILE A 31 25.71 17.58 -47.77
CA ILE A 31 25.76 19.05 -47.89
C ILE A 31 27.20 19.48 -47.66
N THR A 32 27.86 19.99 -48.70
CA THR A 32 29.15 20.70 -48.62
C THR A 32 28.92 22.20 -48.50
N PHE A 33 29.59 22.86 -47.56
CA PHE A 33 29.66 24.32 -47.45
C PHE A 33 31.09 24.81 -47.73
N PRO A 34 31.28 25.95 -48.43
CA PRO A 34 32.59 26.50 -48.71
C PRO A 34 33.10 27.42 -47.58
N ASP A 35 34.41 27.34 -47.36
CA ASP A 35 35.38 28.28 -46.78
C ASP A 35 34.92 29.44 -45.87
N GLY A 36 35.53 29.47 -44.67
CA GLY A 36 36.14 30.68 -44.10
C GLY A 36 35.22 31.69 -43.40
N GLY A 37 35.11 31.59 -42.08
CA GLY A 37 34.56 32.67 -41.26
C GLY A 37 34.49 32.30 -39.78
N GLY A 38 35.52 32.65 -39.01
CA GLY A 38 35.56 32.41 -37.58
C GLY A 38 34.52 33.22 -36.82
N TRP A 39 33.70 32.52 -36.02
CA TRP A 39 32.95 33.11 -34.92
C TRP A 39 33.33 32.35 -33.65
N HIS A 40 34.11 33.01 -32.80
CA HIS A 40 34.44 32.56 -31.46
C HIS A 40 33.20 32.73 -30.57
N MET A 41 32.34 31.73 -30.52
CA MET A 41 31.29 31.65 -29.50
C MET A 41 31.86 30.96 -28.26
N SER A 42 31.91 31.71 -27.15
CA SER A 42 32.09 31.14 -25.82
C SER A 42 31.01 30.07 -25.61
N MET A 43 31.43 28.83 -25.38
CA MET A 43 30.57 27.77 -24.86
C MET A 43 30.30 28.07 -23.38
N ASP A 44 29.40 29.01 -23.12
CA ASP A 44 28.72 29.03 -21.84
C ASP A 44 27.83 27.79 -21.82
N SER A 45 28.27 26.78 -21.06
CA SER A 45 27.56 25.55 -20.77
C SER A 45 26.25 25.87 -20.05
N PHE A 46 25.24 26.31 -20.79
CA PHE A 46 23.86 26.25 -20.38
C PHE A 46 23.45 24.78 -20.37
N SER A 47 23.69 24.14 -19.22
CA SER A 47 23.11 22.85 -18.89
C SER A 47 21.60 23.05 -18.72
N LEU A 48 20.88 23.08 -19.84
CA LEU A 48 19.44 22.89 -19.88
C LEU A 48 19.17 21.41 -19.59
N HIS A 49 19.31 21.02 -18.33
CA HIS A 49 18.65 19.83 -17.82
C HIS A 49 17.15 20.16 -17.72
N ALA A 50 16.46 20.18 -18.86
CA ALA A 50 15.04 19.92 -18.87
C ALA A 50 14.90 18.49 -18.31
N THR A 51 14.69 18.38 -16.99
CA THR A 51 14.47 17.11 -16.34
C THR A 51 13.26 16.47 -17.00
N ALA A 52 13.46 15.32 -17.63
CA ALA A 52 12.36 14.50 -18.13
C ALA A 52 11.28 14.37 -17.02
N PRO A 53 9.98 14.40 -17.37
CA PRO A 53 8.93 14.30 -16.39
C PRO A 53 9.14 13.07 -15.50
N ARG A 54 9.19 13.29 -14.19
CA ARG A 54 9.38 12.22 -13.20
C ARG A 54 8.21 11.25 -13.29
N GLY A 55 8.50 9.94 -13.33
CA GLY A 55 7.46 8.92 -13.29
C GLY A 55 6.67 8.98 -11.97
N ASN A 56 5.40 8.58 -12.00
CA ASN A 56 4.52 8.63 -10.83
C ASN A 56 4.39 7.25 -10.17
N VAL A 57 4.54 7.18 -8.85
CA VAL A 57 4.44 5.94 -8.06
C VAL A 57 3.46 6.15 -6.90
N VAL A 58 2.57 5.19 -6.69
CA VAL A 58 1.63 5.21 -5.56
C VAL A 58 2.08 4.21 -4.51
N LEU A 59 2.08 4.62 -3.23
CA LEU A 59 2.49 3.79 -2.11
C LEU A 59 1.32 3.61 -1.14
N VAL A 60 0.88 2.38 -0.94
CA VAL A 60 -0.21 2.01 -0.03
C VAL A 60 0.34 1.42 1.26
N MET A 61 0.25 2.21 2.32
CA MET A 61 0.77 1.93 3.66
C MET A 61 -0.36 1.65 4.66
N GLY A 62 -0.01 1.00 5.77
CA GLY A 62 -0.96 0.62 6.82
C GLY A 62 -0.50 -0.58 7.65
N ALA A 63 -1.03 -0.72 8.85
CA ALA A 63 -0.75 -1.87 9.70
C ALA A 63 -1.29 -3.17 9.08
N THR A 64 -0.79 -4.33 9.51
CA THR A 64 -1.33 -5.63 9.09
C THR A 64 -2.84 -5.70 9.37
N GLY A 65 -3.61 -6.23 8.41
CA GLY A 65 -5.06 -6.34 8.53
C GLY A 65 -5.86 -5.08 8.19
N THR A 66 -5.25 -3.93 7.88
CA THR A 66 -6.01 -2.69 7.57
C THR A 66 -6.62 -2.62 6.16
N GLY A 67 -6.46 -3.66 5.32
CA GLY A 67 -7.04 -3.68 3.97
C GLY A 67 -6.15 -3.08 2.85
N LYS A 68 -4.83 -2.98 3.04
CA LYS A 68 -3.90 -2.47 2.01
C LYS A 68 -4.04 -3.17 0.66
N SER A 69 -4.08 -4.51 0.65
CA SER A 69 -4.19 -5.30 -0.58
C SER A 69 -5.51 -5.04 -1.30
N ARG A 70 -6.60 -4.89 -0.53
CA ARG A 70 -7.91 -4.49 -1.05
C ARG A 70 -7.82 -3.13 -1.74
N LEU A 71 -7.25 -2.12 -1.07
CA LEU A 71 -7.09 -0.79 -1.66
C LEU A 71 -6.22 -0.81 -2.92
N SER A 72 -5.14 -1.59 -2.95
CA SER A 72 -4.29 -1.67 -4.16
C SER A 72 -5.04 -2.27 -5.36
N LEU A 73 -5.98 -3.21 -5.13
CA LEU A 73 -6.83 -3.75 -6.18
C LEU A 73 -7.92 -2.78 -6.62
N ASP A 74 -8.54 -2.07 -5.67
CA ASP A 74 -9.52 -1.01 -5.97
C ASP A 74 -8.88 0.04 -6.89
N LEU A 75 -7.65 0.45 -6.59
CA LEU A 75 -6.86 1.35 -7.44
C LEU A 75 -6.50 0.71 -8.79
N ALA A 76 -6.04 -0.55 -8.82
CA ALA A 76 -5.69 -1.23 -10.07
C ALA A 76 -6.88 -1.52 -11.00
N THR A 77 -8.11 -1.47 -10.46
CA THR A 77 -9.35 -1.54 -11.25
C THR A 77 -9.68 -0.19 -11.89
N ASN A 78 -9.28 0.91 -11.26
CA ASN A 78 -9.54 2.28 -11.71
C ASN A 78 -8.42 2.88 -12.59
N PHE A 79 -7.21 2.32 -12.50
CA PHE A 79 -6.04 2.79 -13.23
C PHE A 79 -5.32 1.61 -13.90
N PRO A 80 -4.68 1.80 -15.07
CA PRO A 80 -3.86 0.76 -15.69
C PRO A 80 -2.61 0.51 -14.84
N ALA A 81 -2.74 -0.27 -13.77
CA ALA A 81 -1.73 -0.39 -12.73
C ALA A 81 -1.32 -1.85 -12.48
N GLU A 82 -0.13 -2.01 -11.92
CA GLU A 82 0.38 -3.30 -11.43
C GLU A 82 0.88 -3.12 -9.99
N VAL A 83 0.74 -4.17 -9.17
CA VAL A 83 1.03 -4.11 -7.74
C VAL A 83 2.42 -4.65 -7.45
N ILE A 84 3.22 -3.95 -6.65
CA ILE A 84 4.51 -4.39 -6.16
C ILE A 84 4.38 -4.64 -4.66
N ASN A 85 4.61 -5.88 -4.23
CA ASN A 85 4.55 -6.25 -2.83
C ASN A 85 5.71 -5.63 -2.05
N SER A 86 5.40 -5.03 -0.89
CA SER A 86 6.39 -4.50 0.06
C SER A 86 6.22 -5.11 1.46
N ASP A 87 5.73 -6.34 1.56
CA ASP A 87 5.72 -7.11 2.80
C ASP A 87 6.86 -8.14 2.81
N LYS A 88 7.80 -7.95 3.74
CA LYS A 88 9.01 -8.77 3.86
C LYS A 88 8.76 -10.27 4.02
N MET A 89 7.59 -10.69 4.52
CA MET A 89 7.28 -12.12 4.68
C MET A 89 6.59 -12.68 3.43
N GLN A 90 5.86 -11.85 2.68
CA GLN A 90 5.14 -12.27 1.48
C GLN A 90 6.04 -12.41 0.25
N VAL A 91 7.27 -11.88 0.30
CA VAL A 91 8.26 -12.07 -0.78
C VAL A 91 8.69 -13.52 -0.94
N TYR A 92 8.58 -14.36 0.09
CA TYR A 92 9.05 -15.74 0.08
C TYR A 92 7.99 -16.73 -0.44
N LYS A 93 8.46 -17.80 -1.07
CA LYS A 93 7.61 -18.91 -1.52
C LYS A 93 7.08 -19.73 -0.34
N GLY A 94 5.85 -20.24 -0.45
CA GLY A 94 5.20 -21.04 0.60
C GLY A 94 4.75 -20.21 1.80
N LEU A 95 4.13 -20.86 2.79
CA LEU A 95 3.47 -20.22 3.93
C LEU A 95 2.43 -19.16 3.51
N ASP A 96 1.61 -19.45 2.51
CA ASP A 96 0.65 -18.51 1.93
C ASP A 96 -0.45 -18.11 2.92
N VAL A 97 -0.93 -19.06 3.74
CA VAL A 97 -1.92 -18.81 4.80
C VAL A 97 -1.30 -17.99 5.92
N VAL A 98 -0.18 -18.45 6.50
CA VAL A 98 0.52 -17.79 7.62
C VAL A 98 0.95 -16.36 7.26
N THR A 99 1.47 -16.16 6.05
CA THR A 99 1.91 -14.83 5.58
C THR A 99 0.78 -14.01 4.97
N ASN A 100 -0.45 -14.53 4.96
CA ASN A 100 -1.67 -13.87 4.47
C ASN A 100 -1.45 -13.31 3.05
N LYS A 101 -0.90 -14.13 2.15
CA LYS A 101 -0.76 -13.73 0.75
C LYS A 101 -2.13 -13.63 0.10
N ILE A 102 -2.27 -12.67 -0.80
CA ILE A 102 -3.48 -12.53 -1.60
C ILE A 102 -3.58 -13.68 -2.60
N THR A 103 -4.74 -14.35 -2.64
CA THR A 103 -4.98 -15.49 -3.54
C THR A 103 -5.15 -15.03 -4.98
N ASP A 104 -5.02 -15.94 -5.94
CA ASP A 104 -5.17 -15.58 -7.36
C ASP A 104 -6.61 -15.16 -7.70
N GLU A 105 -7.61 -15.72 -7.00
CA GLU A 105 -9.00 -15.29 -7.11
C GLU A 105 -9.18 -13.85 -6.63
N GLU A 106 -8.59 -13.51 -5.48
CA GLU A 106 -8.65 -12.15 -4.92
C GLU A 106 -7.93 -11.15 -5.83
N ARG A 107 -6.80 -11.54 -6.45
CA ARG A 107 -6.05 -10.68 -7.39
C ARG A 107 -6.88 -10.25 -8.61
N ALA A 108 -7.91 -11.00 -8.98
CA ALA A 108 -8.79 -10.71 -10.10
C ALA A 108 -8.04 -10.40 -11.42
N GLY A 109 -6.89 -11.06 -11.65
CA GLY A 109 -6.04 -10.87 -12.83
C GLY A 109 -5.07 -9.69 -12.78
N VAL A 110 -5.03 -8.92 -11.68
CA VAL A 110 -4.05 -7.83 -11.50
C VAL A 110 -2.64 -8.41 -11.27
N PRO A 111 -1.65 -8.05 -12.10
CA PRO A 111 -0.28 -8.54 -11.92
C PRO A 111 0.33 -8.09 -10.59
N HIS A 112 0.99 -9.03 -9.91
CA HIS A 112 1.70 -8.79 -8.66
C HIS A 112 3.19 -9.11 -8.81
N HIS A 113 4.03 -8.18 -8.40
CA HIS A 113 5.49 -8.32 -8.37
C HIS A 113 5.99 -8.49 -6.93
N LEU A 114 7.15 -9.11 -6.77
CA LEU A 114 7.79 -9.37 -5.46
C LEU A 114 6.92 -10.16 -4.47
N LEU A 115 5.97 -10.96 -4.97
CA LEU A 115 5.11 -11.82 -4.18
C LEU A 115 5.49 -13.28 -4.46
N ALA A 116 5.90 -14.02 -3.43
CA ALA A 116 6.37 -15.41 -3.54
C ALA A 116 7.51 -15.62 -4.57
N VAL A 117 8.49 -14.71 -4.61
CA VAL A 117 9.64 -14.76 -5.54
C VAL A 117 10.91 -15.32 -4.91
N ALA A 118 11.11 -15.11 -3.61
CA ALA A 118 12.34 -15.45 -2.89
C ALA A 118 12.31 -16.88 -2.33
N ASP A 119 13.49 -17.48 -2.22
CA ASP A 119 13.69 -18.78 -1.58
C ASP A 119 13.40 -18.70 -0.07
N PRO A 120 12.62 -19.64 0.51
CA PRO A 120 12.30 -19.69 1.94
C PRO A 120 13.50 -19.56 2.90
N ASP A 121 14.65 -20.14 2.54
CA ASP A 121 15.84 -20.21 3.39
C ASP A 121 16.85 -19.08 3.08
N ALA A 122 16.59 -18.27 2.06
CA ALA A 122 17.41 -17.10 1.73
C ALA A 122 16.97 -15.85 2.50
N ASP A 123 17.88 -14.89 2.71
CA ASP A 123 17.53 -13.59 3.25
C ASP A 123 17.21 -12.60 2.13
N PHE A 124 16.05 -11.96 2.23
CA PHE A 124 15.66 -10.84 1.38
C PHE A 124 15.87 -9.52 2.13
N SER A 125 16.85 -8.71 1.69
CA SER A 125 17.24 -7.48 2.39
C SER A 125 16.48 -6.24 1.88
N ALA A 126 16.55 -5.14 2.63
CA ALA A 126 15.96 -3.87 2.19
C ALA A 126 16.69 -3.26 0.97
N SER A 127 17.99 -3.52 0.81
CA SER A 127 18.75 -3.10 -0.38
C SER A 127 18.36 -3.93 -1.61
N GLU A 128 18.11 -5.23 -1.43
CA GLU A 128 17.56 -6.10 -2.46
C GLU A 128 16.18 -5.63 -2.91
N PHE A 129 15.28 -5.38 -1.95
CA PHE A 129 13.96 -4.82 -2.20
C PHE A 129 14.05 -3.53 -3.03
N ARG A 130 14.89 -2.58 -2.61
CA ARG A 130 15.08 -1.31 -3.30
C ARG A 130 15.53 -1.51 -4.75
N ARG A 131 16.54 -2.38 -4.96
CA ARG A 131 17.09 -2.65 -6.29
C ARG A 131 16.03 -3.26 -7.20
N GLN A 132 15.36 -4.32 -6.76
CA GLN A 132 14.33 -4.99 -7.57
C GLN A 132 13.12 -4.09 -7.83
N THR A 133 12.65 -3.37 -6.81
CA THR A 133 11.50 -2.45 -6.94
C THR A 133 11.79 -1.33 -7.92
N THR A 134 12.98 -0.71 -7.85
CA THR A 134 13.37 0.35 -8.79
C THR A 134 13.36 -0.18 -10.23
N HIS A 135 13.91 -1.38 -10.46
CA HIS A 135 13.90 -2.00 -11.79
C HIS A 135 12.49 -2.35 -12.29
N ILE A 136 11.60 -2.82 -11.41
CA ILE A 136 10.20 -3.09 -11.77
C ILE A 136 9.48 -1.78 -12.12
N VAL A 137 9.63 -0.74 -11.31
CA VAL A 137 9.04 0.59 -11.55
C VAL A 137 9.47 1.15 -12.90
N GLU A 138 10.75 1.04 -13.27
CA GLU A 138 11.26 1.42 -14.59
C GLU A 138 10.51 0.70 -15.72
N ARG A 139 10.44 -0.63 -15.67
CA ARG A 139 9.76 -1.45 -16.70
C ARG A 139 8.25 -1.21 -16.77
N LEU A 140 7.60 -0.88 -15.65
CA LEU A 140 6.18 -0.56 -15.64
C LEU A 140 5.92 0.78 -16.33
N HIS A 141 6.76 1.78 -16.09
CA HIS A 141 6.69 3.04 -16.82
C HIS A 141 6.94 2.89 -18.31
N GLU A 142 7.87 2.02 -18.73
CA GLU A 142 8.08 1.69 -20.16
C GLU A 142 6.85 1.07 -20.84
N ARG A 143 5.90 0.55 -20.05
CA ARG A 143 4.66 -0.08 -20.52
C ARG A 143 3.42 0.77 -20.26
N ASP A 144 3.60 2.04 -19.88
CA ASP A 144 2.53 2.96 -19.49
C ASP A 144 1.62 2.40 -18.37
N ARG A 145 2.21 1.67 -17.43
CA ARG A 145 1.53 1.12 -16.24
C ARG A 145 1.90 1.89 -14.99
N LEU A 146 0.92 2.16 -14.13
CA LEU A 146 1.11 2.80 -12.84
C LEU A 146 1.67 1.78 -11.82
N PRO A 147 2.85 2.02 -11.22
CA PRO A 147 3.35 1.19 -10.13
C PRO A 147 2.62 1.50 -8.82
N ILE A 148 1.97 0.51 -8.23
CA ILE A 148 1.36 0.59 -6.89
C ILE A 148 2.16 -0.29 -5.93
N ILE A 149 2.91 0.32 -5.01
CA ILE A 149 3.68 -0.40 -3.99
C ILE A 149 2.81 -0.58 -2.74
N ALA A 150 2.48 -1.82 -2.38
CA ALA A 150 1.57 -2.11 -1.26
C ALA A 150 2.17 -3.13 -0.29
N GLY A 151 2.11 -2.88 1.02
CA GLY A 151 2.66 -3.82 2.01
C GLY A 151 2.83 -3.25 3.42
N GLY A 152 3.08 -4.14 4.38
CA GLY A 152 3.19 -3.78 5.80
C GLY A 152 4.61 -3.47 6.28
N SER A 153 5.64 -3.70 5.45
CA SER A 153 7.03 -3.51 5.86
C SER A 153 7.49 -2.08 5.56
N ASN A 154 7.08 -1.14 6.41
CA ASN A 154 7.46 0.27 6.26
C ASN A 154 8.97 0.52 6.26
N SER A 155 9.81 -0.42 6.74
CA SER A 155 11.27 -0.36 6.57
C SER A 155 11.73 -0.51 5.12
N TYR A 156 11.00 -1.29 4.30
CA TYR A 156 11.30 -1.43 2.87
C TYR A 156 10.92 -0.16 2.13
N ILE A 157 9.74 0.40 2.45
CA ILE A 157 9.27 1.66 1.89
C ILE A 157 10.23 2.80 2.26
N GLU A 158 10.61 2.92 3.54
CA GLU A 158 11.60 3.90 4.00
C GLU A 158 12.96 3.73 3.31
N ALA A 159 13.48 2.49 3.20
CA ALA A 159 14.75 2.24 2.52
C ALA A 159 14.71 2.54 1.02
N LEU A 160 13.55 2.37 0.38
CA LEU A 160 13.34 2.74 -1.02
C LEU A 160 13.29 4.25 -1.20
N VAL A 161 12.50 4.92 -0.38
CA VAL A 161 12.12 6.33 -0.54
C VAL A 161 13.21 7.27 -0.01
N ASP A 162 13.70 7.03 1.21
CA ASP A 162 14.68 7.88 1.90
C ASP A 162 16.12 7.35 1.77
N GLY A 163 16.30 6.09 1.39
CA GLY A 163 17.63 5.52 1.18
C GLY A 163 18.36 6.11 -0.04
N ASP A 164 19.68 5.89 -0.10
CA ASP A 164 20.54 6.35 -1.20
C ASP A 164 20.40 7.86 -1.48
N ASN A 165 20.43 8.68 -0.41
CA ASN A 165 20.23 10.13 -0.50
C ASN A 165 18.95 10.53 -1.27
N LYS A 166 17.84 9.82 -1.03
CA LYS A 166 16.54 10.05 -1.68
C LYS A 166 16.58 9.92 -3.21
N ARG A 167 17.50 9.10 -3.75
CA ARG A 167 17.64 8.90 -5.20
C ARG A 167 16.33 8.46 -5.86
N PHE A 168 15.52 7.64 -5.18
CA PHE A 168 14.23 7.23 -5.72
C PHE A 168 13.27 8.42 -5.88
N GLN A 169 13.11 9.26 -4.87
CA GLN A 169 12.28 10.48 -4.93
C GLN A 169 12.82 11.53 -5.93
N SER A 170 14.12 11.50 -6.24
CA SER A 170 14.69 12.37 -7.28
C SER A 170 14.23 11.98 -8.70
N ARG A 171 13.86 10.70 -8.90
CA ARG A 171 13.44 10.13 -10.19
C ARG A 171 11.93 10.00 -10.33
N TYR A 172 11.24 9.78 -9.22
CA TYR A 172 9.80 9.51 -9.20
C TYR A 172 9.07 10.42 -8.24
N ASN A 173 7.89 10.88 -8.65
CA ASN A 173 6.93 11.50 -7.75
C ASN A 173 6.21 10.39 -6.98
N CYS A 174 6.08 10.55 -5.66
CA CYS A 174 5.50 9.54 -4.79
C CYS A 174 4.20 10.06 -4.17
N CYS A 175 3.10 9.33 -4.32
CA CYS A 175 1.85 9.58 -3.63
C CYS A 175 1.67 8.55 -2.50
N PHE A 176 1.59 9.02 -1.25
CA PHE A 176 1.52 8.15 -0.08
C PHE A 176 0.08 8.05 0.44
N LEU A 177 -0.49 6.86 0.39
CA LEU A 177 -1.81 6.53 0.89
C LEU A 177 -1.66 5.69 2.15
N TRP A 178 -2.28 6.10 3.26
CA TRP A 178 -2.24 5.37 4.52
C TRP A 178 -3.63 4.97 4.98
N VAL A 179 -3.90 3.67 4.98
CA VAL A 179 -5.11 3.10 5.58
C VAL A 179 -4.88 2.84 7.08
N ASP A 180 -5.53 3.62 7.92
CA ASP A 180 -5.51 3.48 9.38
C ASP A 180 -6.81 2.90 9.89
N VAL A 181 -6.73 2.17 11.01
CA VAL A 181 -7.87 1.64 11.74
C VAL A 181 -7.60 1.83 13.22
N ALA A 182 -8.61 2.24 13.99
CA ALA A 182 -8.49 2.38 15.43
C ALA A 182 -8.03 1.07 16.08
N LEU A 183 -6.98 1.14 16.91
CA LEU A 183 -6.33 -0.04 17.47
C LEU A 183 -7.27 -1.03 18.18
N PRO A 184 -8.29 -0.61 18.96
CA PRO A 184 -9.22 -1.56 19.56
C PRO A 184 -10.00 -2.39 18.51
N VAL A 185 -10.44 -1.75 17.43
CA VAL A 185 -11.17 -2.41 16.34
C VAL A 185 -10.22 -3.31 15.55
N LEU A 186 -9.03 -2.82 15.23
CA LEU A 186 -8.02 -3.59 14.52
C LEU A 186 -7.57 -4.83 15.32
N ASN A 187 -7.41 -4.71 16.64
CA ASN A 187 -7.00 -5.81 17.51
C ASN A 187 -8.00 -6.96 17.50
N THR A 188 -9.30 -6.67 17.52
CA THR A 188 -10.35 -7.68 17.36
C THR A 188 -10.25 -8.32 15.99
N PHE A 189 -10.20 -7.52 14.93
CA PHE A 189 -10.15 -8.01 13.55
C PHE A 189 -8.94 -8.92 13.29
N VAL A 190 -7.73 -8.54 13.70
CA VAL A 190 -6.53 -9.35 13.47
C VAL A 190 -6.56 -10.63 14.30
N SER A 191 -7.21 -10.64 15.47
CA SER A 191 -7.35 -11.85 16.29
C SER A 191 -8.31 -12.83 15.64
N GLU A 192 -9.50 -12.37 15.21
CA GLU A 192 -10.46 -13.19 14.46
C GLU A 192 -9.88 -13.67 13.12
N ARG A 193 -8.99 -12.89 12.51
CA ARG A 193 -8.30 -13.31 11.30
C ARG A 193 -7.37 -14.49 11.56
N VAL A 194 -6.66 -14.52 12.68
CA VAL A 194 -5.84 -15.68 13.06
C VAL A 194 -6.71 -16.92 13.22
N ASP A 195 -7.90 -16.79 13.81
CA ASP A 195 -8.85 -17.91 13.92
C ASP A 195 -9.22 -18.46 12.53
N ARG A 196 -9.58 -17.58 11.58
CA ARG A 196 -9.84 -17.97 10.19
C ARG A 196 -8.61 -18.58 9.50
N MET A 197 -7.40 -18.12 9.82
CA MET A 197 -6.17 -18.70 9.27
C MET A 197 -5.96 -20.13 9.79
N VAL A 198 -6.24 -20.39 11.07
CA VAL A 198 -6.21 -21.74 11.65
C VAL A 198 -7.21 -22.65 10.95
N GLU A 199 -8.45 -22.18 10.75
CA GLU A 199 -9.48 -22.89 9.99
C GLU A 199 -9.06 -23.17 8.53
N ALA A 200 -8.32 -22.24 7.92
CA ALA A 200 -7.78 -22.35 6.57
C ALA A 200 -6.50 -23.22 6.48
N GLY A 201 -6.06 -23.85 7.56
CA GLY A 201 -4.94 -24.78 7.55
C GLY A 201 -3.57 -24.19 7.92
N LEU A 202 -3.53 -23.07 8.64
CA LEU A 202 -2.27 -22.48 9.15
C LEU A 202 -1.38 -23.52 9.85
N VAL A 203 -1.97 -24.37 10.69
CA VAL A 203 -1.21 -25.38 11.45
C VAL A 203 -0.55 -26.41 10.54
N GLU A 204 -1.29 -26.91 9.55
CA GLU A 204 -0.79 -27.86 8.55
C GLU A 204 0.33 -27.24 7.70
N GLU A 205 0.15 -25.98 7.33
CA GLU A 205 1.10 -25.24 6.52
C GLU A 205 2.44 -25.04 7.26
N VAL A 206 2.40 -24.64 8.54
CA VAL A 206 3.62 -24.52 9.35
C VAL A 206 4.23 -25.89 9.63
N ARG A 207 3.40 -26.94 9.85
CA ARG A 207 3.89 -28.31 10.07
C ARG A 207 4.78 -28.78 8.92
N GLY A 208 4.40 -28.48 7.68
CA GLY A 208 5.19 -28.82 6.49
C GLY A 208 6.58 -28.17 6.45
N MET A 209 6.81 -27.09 7.20
CA MET A 209 8.09 -26.38 7.28
C MET A 209 8.87 -26.69 8.57
N PHE A 210 8.24 -27.35 9.54
CA PHE A 210 8.84 -27.64 10.83
C PHE A 210 10.10 -28.50 10.67
N ARG A 211 11.17 -28.06 11.32
CA ARG A 211 12.43 -28.81 11.44
C ARG A 211 12.87 -28.76 12.90
N PRO A 212 13.21 -29.89 13.54
CA PRO A 212 13.67 -29.90 14.93
C PRO A 212 14.86 -28.97 15.20
N ASP A 213 15.75 -28.82 14.21
CA ASP A 213 16.94 -27.95 14.26
C ASP A 213 16.75 -26.65 13.46
N GLY A 214 15.49 -26.22 13.24
CA GLY A 214 15.18 -25.05 12.43
C GLY A 214 15.64 -23.73 13.06
N ASP A 215 16.30 -22.89 12.27
CA ASP A 215 16.65 -21.52 12.65
C ASP A 215 15.50 -20.55 12.32
N TYR A 216 14.83 -20.03 13.34
CA TYR A 216 13.74 -19.05 13.21
C TYR A 216 14.22 -17.60 13.05
N SER A 217 15.53 -17.36 12.97
CA SER A 217 16.10 -16.01 12.83
C SER A 217 16.24 -15.55 11.38
N ARG A 218 16.03 -16.44 10.39
CA ARG A 218 16.30 -16.19 8.96
C ARG A 218 15.11 -16.46 8.04
N GLY A 219 15.15 -15.83 6.87
CA GLY A 219 14.20 -16.09 5.79
C GLY A 219 12.73 -16.01 6.20
N ILE A 220 11.92 -16.93 5.66
CA ILE A 220 10.48 -17.00 5.90
C ILE A 220 10.12 -17.53 7.30
N ARG A 221 11.05 -18.26 7.95
CA ARG A 221 10.84 -18.87 9.28
C ARG A 221 10.64 -17.85 10.40
N ARG A 222 10.91 -16.57 10.12
CA ARG A 222 10.63 -15.42 11.00
C ARG A 222 9.16 -15.00 11.02
N ALA A 223 8.33 -15.56 10.16
CA ALA A 223 6.93 -15.21 10.06
C ALA A 223 6.19 -15.53 11.38
N ILE A 224 5.38 -14.58 11.86
CA ILE A 224 4.49 -14.80 13.01
C ILE A 224 3.57 -15.97 12.67
N GLY A 225 3.57 -17.00 13.51
CA GLY A 225 2.94 -18.30 13.23
C GLY A 225 3.94 -19.44 13.27
N VAL A 226 5.16 -19.21 12.80
CA VAL A 226 6.17 -20.26 12.70
C VAL A 226 6.86 -20.53 14.04
N PRO A 227 7.50 -19.53 14.70
CA PRO A 227 8.14 -19.76 15.99
C PRO A 227 7.16 -20.16 17.09
N GLU A 228 5.94 -19.60 17.09
CA GLU A 228 4.92 -19.85 18.10
C GLU A 228 4.45 -21.32 18.10
N MET A 229 4.49 -22.00 16.96
CA MET A 229 4.06 -23.39 16.83
C MET A 229 5.15 -24.42 17.15
N ASP A 230 6.40 -24.00 17.39
CA ASP A 230 7.54 -24.90 17.61
C ASP A 230 7.31 -25.86 18.79
N ALA A 231 6.84 -25.32 19.93
CA ALA A 231 6.58 -26.12 21.13
C ALA A 231 5.49 -27.18 20.88
N TYR A 232 4.45 -26.82 20.13
CA TYR A 232 3.37 -27.75 19.76
C TYR A 232 3.91 -28.89 18.87
N PHE A 233 4.70 -28.58 17.84
CA PHE A 233 5.25 -29.61 16.95
C PHE A 233 6.30 -30.49 17.61
N ARG A 234 7.12 -29.97 18.54
CA ARG A 234 8.03 -30.79 19.34
C ARG A 234 7.29 -31.77 20.23
N ALA A 235 6.24 -31.31 20.91
CA ALA A 235 5.41 -32.18 21.74
C ALA A 235 4.69 -33.25 20.90
N GLU A 236 4.24 -32.90 19.69
CA GLU A 236 3.69 -33.86 18.73
C GLU A 236 4.73 -34.92 18.32
N ALA A 237 5.94 -34.51 17.96
CA ALA A 237 7.02 -35.41 17.56
C ALA A 237 7.47 -36.35 18.70
N TRP A 238 7.42 -35.90 19.95
CA TRP A 238 7.75 -36.72 21.13
C TRP A 238 6.58 -37.55 21.68
N GLY A 239 5.44 -37.58 20.98
CA GLY A 239 4.31 -38.43 21.35
C GLY A 239 3.55 -37.97 22.59
N ALA A 240 3.51 -36.65 22.86
CA ALA A 240 2.75 -36.10 23.97
C ALA A 240 1.25 -36.45 23.88
N ASP A 241 0.60 -36.58 25.04
CA ASP A 241 -0.82 -36.93 25.11
C ASP A 241 -1.70 -35.84 24.48
N ARG A 242 -2.96 -36.19 24.20
CA ARG A 242 -3.91 -35.30 23.52
C ARG A 242 -4.16 -34.00 24.30
N SER A 243 -4.23 -34.05 25.63
CA SER A 243 -4.53 -32.89 26.46
C SER A 243 -3.37 -31.89 26.41
N THR A 244 -2.14 -32.38 26.56
CA THR A 244 -0.92 -31.57 26.47
C THR A 244 -0.80 -30.90 25.10
N ARG A 245 -1.04 -31.66 24.02
CA ARG A 245 -1.02 -31.10 22.65
C ARG A 245 -2.08 -30.04 22.41
N ALA A 246 -3.30 -30.25 22.90
CA ALA A 246 -4.37 -29.27 22.78
C ALA A 246 -4.04 -27.97 23.54
N GLY A 247 -3.48 -28.08 24.74
CA GLY A 247 -3.03 -26.92 25.52
C GLY A 247 -1.93 -26.13 24.83
N LEU A 248 -0.92 -26.81 24.28
CA LEU A 248 0.18 -26.17 23.54
C LEU A 248 -0.30 -25.51 22.24
N LEU A 249 -1.21 -26.15 21.51
CA LEU A 249 -1.78 -25.57 20.30
C LEU A 249 -2.56 -24.29 20.63
N GLN A 250 -3.38 -24.31 21.68
CA GLN A 250 -4.14 -23.14 22.10
C GLN A 250 -3.20 -21.99 22.52
N ALA A 251 -2.16 -22.30 23.31
CA ALA A 251 -1.16 -21.31 23.71
C ALA A 251 -0.43 -20.70 22.49
N ALA A 252 -0.05 -21.53 21.51
CA ALA A 252 0.57 -21.06 20.27
C ALA A 252 -0.36 -20.11 19.50
N ILE A 253 -1.65 -20.45 19.36
CA ILE A 253 -2.64 -19.58 18.71
C ILE A 253 -2.78 -18.24 19.45
N ASP A 254 -2.82 -18.25 20.78
CA ASP A 254 -2.93 -17.05 21.59
C ASP A 254 -1.67 -16.16 21.46
N ASP A 255 -0.49 -16.77 21.38
CA ASP A 255 0.77 -16.06 21.12
C ASP A 255 0.80 -15.45 19.71
N ILE A 256 0.32 -16.16 18.68
CA ILE A 256 0.18 -15.62 17.32
C ILE A 256 -0.72 -14.38 17.32
N LYS A 257 -1.87 -14.45 18.02
CA LYS A 257 -2.78 -13.29 18.17
C LYS A 257 -2.10 -12.14 18.89
N ALA A 258 -1.39 -12.42 19.99
CA ALA A 258 -0.67 -11.40 20.75
C ALA A 258 0.45 -10.74 19.92
N ASN A 259 1.26 -11.52 19.22
CA ASN A 259 2.36 -11.02 18.40
C ASN A 259 1.86 -10.28 17.15
N THR A 260 0.75 -10.70 16.55
CA THR A 260 0.10 -9.98 15.45
C THR A 260 -0.41 -8.61 15.90
N ARG A 261 -1.02 -8.51 17.09
CA ARG A 261 -1.44 -7.21 17.67
C ARG A 261 -0.24 -6.30 17.94
N LYS A 262 0.84 -6.84 18.52
CA LYS A 262 2.11 -6.09 18.74
C LYS A 262 2.69 -5.59 17.42
N LEU A 263 2.67 -6.41 16.37
CA LEU A 263 3.13 -6.03 15.03
C LEU A 263 2.30 -4.87 14.47
N ALA A 264 0.97 -4.97 14.51
CA ALA A 264 0.07 -3.92 14.03
C ALA A 264 0.32 -2.59 14.73
N TYR A 265 0.49 -2.62 16.06
CA TYR A 265 0.85 -1.45 16.87
C TYR A 265 2.18 -0.82 16.42
N ARG A 266 3.25 -1.63 16.30
CA ARG A 266 4.58 -1.17 15.88
C ARG A 266 4.57 -0.58 14.46
N GLN A 267 3.84 -1.19 13.54
CA GLN A 267 3.68 -0.69 12.17
C GLN A 267 2.99 0.67 12.16
N ARG A 268 1.89 0.82 12.91
CA ARG A 268 1.16 2.08 13.02
C ARG A 268 2.04 3.19 13.62
N GLN A 269 2.79 2.91 14.70
CA GLN A 269 3.74 3.87 15.27
C GLN A 269 4.82 4.29 14.27
N LYS A 270 5.32 3.34 13.47
CA LYS A 270 6.32 3.64 12.44
C LYS A 270 5.75 4.54 11.35
N ILE A 271 4.54 4.28 10.86
CA ILE A 271 3.89 5.13 9.84
C ILE A 271 3.65 6.54 10.39
N LEU A 272 3.20 6.67 11.64
CA LEU A 272 3.06 7.96 12.31
C LEU A 272 4.38 8.74 12.33
N ARG A 273 5.49 8.07 12.66
CA ARG A 273 6.83 8.70 12.63
C ARG A 273 7.21 9.16 11.21
N LEU A 274 6.98 8.32 10.20
CA LEU A 274 7.29 8.65 8.80
C LEU A 274 6.47 9.84 8.28
N ALA A 275 5.19 9.91 8.65
CA ALA A 275 4.34 11.03 8.31
C ALA A 275 4.82 12.33 8.98
N LEU A 276 5.31 12.25 10.22
CA LEU A 276 5.92 13.39 10.93
C LEU A 276 7.30 13.77 10.40
N SER A 277 8.02 12.90 9.70
CA SER A 277 9.33 13.20 9.09
C SER A 277 9.24 13.89 7.73
N GLY A 278 8.08 14.45 7.38
CA GLY A 278 7.90 15.28 6.18
C GLY A 278 7.34 14.55 4.96
N TRP A 279 6.86 13.31 5.11
CA TRP A 279 6.13 12.63 4.04
C TRP A 279 4.71 13.20 3.95
N ASP A 280 4.27 13.63 2.77
CA ASP A 280 2.88 14.07 2.54
C ASP A 280 1.98 12.84 2.40
N VAL A 281 1.48 12.37 3.55
CA VAL A 281 0.67 11.14 3.65
C VAL A 281 -0.81 11.49 3.71
N HIS A 282 -1.57 10.91 2.78
CA HIS A 282 -3.04 10.95 2.78
C HIS A 282 -3.58 9.83 3.66
N ARG A 283 -4.14 10.17 4.81
CA ARG A 283 -4.67 9.20 5.77
C ARG A 283 -6.16 8.96 5.54
N PHE A 284 -6.55 7.68 5.47
CA PHE A 284 -7.92 7.20 5.41
C PHE A 284 -8.24 6.43 6.70
N ASP A 285 -9.29 6.83 7.41
CA ASP A 285 -9.74 6.12 8.61
C ASP A 285 -10.80 5.07 8.22
N ALA A 286 -10.36 3.82 8.09
CA ALA A 286 -11.21 2.69 7.74
C ALA A 286 -11.96 2.10 8.95
N THR A 287 -11.89 2.71 10.15
CA THR A 287 -12.53 2.19 11.37
C THR A 287 -14.03 1.97 11.19
N GLU A 288 -14.69 2.87 10.46
CA GLU A 288 -16.12 2.78 10.19
C GLU A 288 -16.48 1.53 9.37
N ALA A 289 -15.68 1.22 8.34
CA ALA A 289 -15.86 0.04 7.49
C ALA A 289 -15.64 -1.26 8.29
N PHE A 290 -14.65 -1.27 9.19
CA PHE A 290 -14.33 -2.45 10.00
C PHE A 290 -15.33 -2.75 11.12
N ARG A 291 -16.17 -1.78 11.50
CA ARG A 291 -17.26 -2.00 12.48
C ARG A 291 -18.52 -2.60 11.86
N ARG A 292 -18.67 -2.52 10.54
CA ARG A 292 -19.85 -3.01 9.82
C ARG A 292 -19.61 -4.39 9.22
N ARG A 293 -20.67 -5.01 8.69
CA ARG A 293 -20.61 -6.31 8.01
C ARG A 293 -21.36 -6.27 6.69
N GLY A 294 -20.99 -7.17 5.77
CA GLY A 294 -21.65 -7.33 4.49
C GLY A 294 -21.68 -6.03 3.67
N ARG A 295 -22.82 -5.75 3.03
CA ARG A 295 -22.97 -4.59 2.15
C ARG A 295 -22.65 -3.26 2.82
N GLU A 296 -23.03 -3.07 4.08
CA GLU A 296 -22.77 -1.80 4.77
C GLU A 296 -21.27 -1.56 5.02
N ALA A 297 -20.48 -2.62 5.18
CA ALA A 297 -19.02 -2.51 5.27
C ALA A 297 -18.41 -2.09 3.92
N GLU A 298 -18.92 -2.65 2.83
CA GLU A 298 -18.50 -2.32 1.46
C GLU A 298 -18.82 -0.85 1.13
N GLU A 299 -20.04 -0.40 1.40
CA GLU A 299 -20.45 1.00 1.20
C GLU A 299 -19.64 1.97 2.06
N ALA A 300 -19.33 1.60 3.31
CA ALA A 300 -18.49 2.39 4.18
C ALA A 300 -17.05 2.46 3.67
N TRP A 301 -16.47 1.33 3.23
CA TRP A 301 -15.14 1.29 2.64
C TRP A 301 -15.03 2.16 1.39
N GLU A 302 -16.02 2.07 0.51
CA GLU A 302 -16.08 2.88 -0.72
C GLU A 302 -16.07 4.38 -0.38
N ARG A 303 -16.92 4.79 0.56
CA ARG A 303 -17.05 6.20 0.96
C ARG A 303 -15.80 6.75 1.65
N VAL A 304 -15.15 6.00 2.54
CA VAL A 304 -14.10 6.54 3.42
C VAL A 304 -12.68 6.17 3.00
N VAL A 305 -12.51 5.18 2.11
CA VAL A 305 -11.20 4.70 1.66
C VAL A 305 -11.10 4.72 0.14
N ALA A 306 -11.83 3.86 -0.57
CA ALA A 306 -11.60 3.64 -2.01
C ALA A 306 -11.93 4.88 -2.86
N GLY A 307 -13.12 5.45 -2.74
CA GLY A 307 -13.52 6.66 -3.48
C GLY A 307 -12.54 7.83 -3.30
N PRO A 308 -12.30 8.29 -2.06
CA PRO A 308 -11.33 9.37 -1.80
C PRO A 308 -9.91 9.04 -2.29
N SER A 309 -9.47 7.78 -2.19
CA SER A 309 -8.15 7.38 -2.68
C SER A 309 -8.04 7.49 -4.20
N VAL A 310 -9.08 7.10 -4.94
CA VAL A 310 -9.14 7.19 -6.40
C VAL A 310 -9.12 8.65 -6.83
N GLU A 311 -9.82 9.54 -6.14
CA GLU A 311 -9.79 10.98 -6.41
C GLU A 311 -8.41 11.59 -6.20
N ILE A 312 -7.75 11.25 -5.08
CA ILE A 312 -6.39 11.71 -4.78
C ILE A 312 -5.40 11.21 -5.82
N VAL A 313 -5.45 9.93 -6.20
CA VAL A 313 -4.57 9.37 -7.23
C VAL A 313 -4.86 10.01 -8.59
N ARG A 314 -6.13 10.23 -8.95
CA ARG A 314 -6.50 10.92 -10.19
C ARG A 314 -5.94 12.35 -10.23
N SER A 315 -6.08 13.09 -9.13
CA SER A 315 -5.50 14.45 -9.00
C SER A 315 -3.97 14.42 -9.06
N PHE A 316 -3.34 13.43 -8.43
CA PHE A 316 -1.90 13.25 -8.47
C PHE A 316 -1.37 12.97 -9.88
N LEU A 317 -2.08 12.14 -10.67
CA LEU A 317 -1.67 11.77 -12.01
C LEU A 317 -1.97 12.85 -13.07
N TYR A 318 -3.12 13.54 -12.97
CA TYR A 318 -3.62 14.42 -14.03
C TYR A 318 -3.81 15.88 -13.60
N GLY A 319 -3.82 16.16 -12.30
CA GLY A 319 -4.12 17.49 -11.75
C GLY A 319 -3.01 18.53 -11.94
N SER A 320 -1.83 18.13 -12.39
CA SER A 320 -0.73 19.04 -12.77
C SER A 320 -0.78 19.49 -14.25
N GLY A 321 -1.74 18.99 -15.04
CA GLY A 321 -1.86 19.25 -16.49
C GLY A 321 -2.95 20.22 -16.93
N GLN A 322 -3.84 20.68 -16.03
CA GLN A 322 -4.99 21.52 -16.42
C GLN A 322 -4.67 23.02 -16.64
N ALA A 323 -3.40 23.37 -16.85
CA ALA A 323 -2.97 24.72 -17.24
C ALA A 323 -2.12 24.76 -18.53
N ARG A 324 -1.90 23.63 -19.22
CA ARG A 324 -1.10 23.57 -20.46
C ARG A 324 -1.63 22.54 -21.45
N ASP A 325 -2.91 22.64 -21.80
CA ASP A 325 -3.46 22.32 -23.13
C ASP A 325 -4.98 22.40 -23.04
N ARG A 326 -5.49 23.63 -23.16
CA ARG A 326 -6.81 23.87 -23.72
C ARG A 326 -6.64 25.02 -24.69
N ASP A 327 -6.24 24.66 -25.90
CA ASP A 327 -6.47 25.51 -27.06
C ASP A 327 -7.95 25.89 -27.10
N LEU A 328 -8.17 27.20 -26.96
CA LEU A 328 -9.04 28.03 -27.80
C LEU A 328 -10.24 27.30 -28.41
N VAL A 329 -11.41 27.44 -27.79
CA VAL A 329 -12.55 28.26 -28.24
C VAL A 329 -13.56 28.34 -27.07
N ASP A 330 -14.16 29.51 -26.86
CA ASP A 330 -15.29 29.84 -25.95
C ASP A 330 -15.03 30.05 -24.44
N VAL A 331 -14.72 31.29 -24.06
CA VAL A 331 -15.68 32.30 -23.52
C VAL A 331 -14.85 33.37 -22.81
N VAL A 332 -14.63 34.48 -23.51
CA VAL A 332 -14.28 35.76 -22.91
C VAL A 332 -15.45 36.20 -22.01
N ASN A 333 -15.10 36.74 -20.83
CA ASN A 333 -15.94 37.43 -19.84
C ASN A 333 -16.51 36.59 -18.68
N HIS A 334 -15.83 36.62 -17.52
CA HIS A 334 -16.24 37.52 -16.43
C HIS A 334 -15.30 37.50 -15.21
N LEU A 335 -14.91 38.72 -14.82
CA LEU A 335 -14.65 39.21 -13.45
C LEU A 335 -13.36 38.81 -12.71
N SER A 336 -12.37 39.68 -12.94
CA SER A 336 -11.58 40.42 -11.93
C SER A 336 -11.72 40.05 -10.44
N GLY A 337 -10.56 39.80 -9.82
CA GLY A 337 -10.19 40.38 -8.51
C GLY A 337 -10.15 39.43 -7.32
N CYS A 338 -8.95 39.05 -6.88
CA CYS A 338 -8.37 39.53 -5.61
C CYS A 338 -7.10 38.75 -5.22
N SER A 339 -6.15 39.53 -4.71
CA SER A 339 -4.81 39.17 -4.27
C SER A 339 -4.80 38.51 -2.89
N GLY A 340 -3.75 37.74 -2.57
CA GLY A 340 -3.30 37.60 -1.19
C GLY A 340 -2.64 36.27 -0.80
N GLY A 341 -1.32 36.33 -0.59
CA GLY A 341 -0.70 35.79 0.63
C GLY A 341 -0.19 34.35 0.60
N GLY A 342 1.09 34.18 0.31
CA GLY A 342 1.82 32.94 0.60
C GLY A 342 2.06 32.75 2.11
N SER A 343 2.15 31.48 2.52
CA SER A 343 2.81 31.12 3.77
C SER A 343 3.42 29.71 3.69
N ASN A 344 4.59 29.60 4.30
CA ASN A 344 5.54 28.50 4.25
C ASN A 344 5.02 27.17 4.77
N GLY A 345 5.56 26.10 4.19
CA GLY A 345 5.24 24.71 4.48
C GLY A 345 5.57 24.27 5.90
N SER A 346 4.57 23.65 6.53
CA SER A 346 4.71 22.71 7.63
C SER A 346 4.33 21.31 7.12
N ALA A 347 5.00 20.27 7.61
CA ALA A 347 4.64 18.88 7.31
C ALA A 347 3.17 18.64 7.66
N LYS A 348 2.32 18.38 6.66
CA LYS A 348 0.88 18.17 6.83
C LYS A 348 0.56 16.68 6.71
N CYS A 349 0.19 16.05 7.82
CA CYS A 349 -0.70 14.90 7.76
C CYS A 349 -2.09 15.42 7.37
N ARG A 350 -2.54 15.15 6.13
CA ARG A 350 -3.90 15.52 5.73
C ARG A 350 -4.86 14.40 6.15
N CYS A 351 -5.69 14.70 7.14
CA CYS A 351 -6.88 13.91 7.42
C CYS A 351 -7.93 14.24 6.35
N VAL A 352 -8.37 13.24 5.59
CA VAL A 352 -9.53 13.42 4.70
C VAL A 352 -10.78 13.31 5.57
N ALA A 353 -11.40 14.45 5.89
CA ALA A 353 -12.70 14.51 6.54
C ALA A 353 -13.78 14.50 5.46
N VAL A 354 -14.67 13.49 5.49
CA VAL A 354 -15.88 13.48 4.66
C VAL A 354 -16.94 14.28 5.42
N GLU A 355 -17.32 15.45 4.91
CA GLU A 355 -18.46 16.21 5.44
C GLU A 355 -19.75 15.43 5.16
N GLY A 356 -20.39 14.94 6.22
CA GLY A 356 -21.67 14.26 6.13
C GLY A 356 -22.81 15.26 5.87
N ALA A 357 -23.52 15.07 4.76
CA ALA A 357 -24.80 15.73 4.52
C ALA A 357 -25.84 15.25 5.55
N GLY A 358 -26.23 16.13 6.46
CA GLY A 358 -27.33 15.93 7.40
C GLY A 358 -27.96 17.27 7.76
N GLY A 359 -29.13 17.55 7.19
CA GLY A 359 -29.93 18.76 7.48
C GLY A 359 -30.45 18.83 8.92
N PRO A 360 -31.00 19.98 9.34
CA PRO A 360 -31.11 20.34 10.74
C PRO A 360 -32.31 19.67 11.42
N ALA A 361 -32.08 18.91 12.48
CA ALA A 361 -33.12 18.47 13.40
C ALA A 361 -33.23 19.48 14.56
N LYS A 362 -34.43 20.05 14.70
CA LYS A 362 -34.85 20.98 15.75
C LYS A 362 -34.58 20.41 17.15
N ALA A 363 -33.97 21.24 18.00
CA ALA A 363 -33.88 21.02 19.43
C ALA A 363 -35.25 21.24 20.08
N THR A 364 -35.74 20.23 20.82
CA THR A 364 -36.78 20.39 21.84
C THR A 364 -36.18 20.02 23.18
N ALA A 365 -36.17 20.98 24.10
CA ALA A 365 -35.71 20.86 25.46
C ALA A 365 -36.61 19.93 26.29
N SER A 366 -36.00 19.10 27.14
CA SER A 366 -36.68 18.43 28.26
C SER A 366 -35.65 18.03 29.32
N THR A 367 -35.53 18.89 30.34
CA THR A 367 -35.37 18.57 31.77
C THR A 367 -34.55 17.34 32.21
N ALA A 368 -33.40 17.62 32.84
CA ALA A 368 -32.70 16.72 33.76
C ALA A 368 -33.16 16.97 35.21
N PRO A 369 -32.95 16.00 36.13
CA PRO A 369 -32.65 16.33 37.51
C PRO A 369 -31.24 15.86 37.94
N SER A 370 -30.68 16.72 38.78
CA SER A 370 -29.47 16.65 39.61
C SER A 370 -29.31 15.34 40.40
N ALA A 371 -28.07 14.87 40.60
CA ALA A 371 -27.39 14.98 41.90
C ALA A 371 -26.10 14.13 42.05
N MET A 372 -25.15 14.75 42.79
CA MET A 372 -24.13 14.16 43.68
C MET A 372 -22.78 13.74 43.09
N ALA A 373 -21.85 14.70 43.18
CA ALA A 373 -20.42 14.49 43.24
C ALA A 373 -20.00 13.87 44.59
N THR A 374 -19.06 12.93 44.57
CA THR A 374 -18.28 12.56 45.75
C THR A 374 -16.81 12.63 45.37
N THR A 375 -16.13 13.60 45.97
CA THR A 375 -14.69 13.82 45.92
C THR A 375 -14.01 12.83 46.87
N VAL A 376 -13.05 12.05 46.38
CA VAL A 376 -12.06 11.36 47.24
C VAL A 376 -10.69 11.84 46.83
N ALA A 377 -10.05 12.55 47.75
CA ALA A 377 -8.66 12.95 47.70
C ALA A 377 -7.75 11.74 47.96
N VAL A 378 -6.64 11.64 47.23
CA VAL A 378 -5.52 10.77 47.61
C VAL A 378 -4.28 11.65 47.74
N ALA A 379 -3.85 11.82 48.99
CA ALA A 379 -2.57 12.38 49.36
C ALA A 379 -1.46 11.34 49.14
N GLY A 380 -0.28 11.81 48.74
CA GLY A 380 0.90 10.99 48.51
C GLY A 380 1.58 10.51 49.80
N ALA A 381 2.44 9.50 49.63
CA ALA A 381 3.55 9.22 50.53
C ALA A 381 4.68 8.55 49.74
N SER A 382 5.90 9.03 49.98
CA SER A 382 7.17 8.48 49.52
C SER A 382 7.52 7.16 50.21
N CYS A 383 8.14 6.24 49.47
CA CYS A 383 9.40 5.55 49.76
C CYS A 383 9.79 4.71 48.54
#